data_AF-A0A917XM17-F1
#
_entry.id   AF-A0A917XM17-F1
#
_cell.length_a   1.000
_cell.length_b   1.000
_cell.length_c   1.000
_cell.angle_alpha   90.00
_cell.angle_beta   90.00
_cell.angle_gamma   90.00
#
_symmetry.space_group_name_H-M   'P 1'
#
loop_
_entity.id
_entity.type
_entity.pdbx_description
1 polymer ?
#
loop_
_entity_poly.entity_id
_entity_poly.type
_entity_poly.pdbx_seq_one_letter_code
_entity_poly.pdbx_strand_id
1 'polypeptide(L)'
;MLNAPSAAAAPADPATTTTGRPTAAAALAGSTRSLPLTPRTRERVLGQAPEQGAYSVGGRHFSLVGVVWDNPGTELHGRVQVRTRSAATGHWSGWQDVDTHTADHGADPDTAEAASGRVHGATAPLWVGDSDGAEVRVRAEPEPGTEPGAEPEPEPEPEPEAGAGIGFEPEAEPASEAEAGTGVEPEAEPESQAQAQPESEAGAGAGAGAGAGVGVGVEPEAEPAAEAEPASETGAGVGVEPEAESEVGTESGAGAADAPGAADAPGSRGSGGVGIGRDLLPAGLRLELVDPGDESPSQGPPANDPRTDVAADPAAAVNAGLVSFGATEIPALSREDTERELRELTAAGAAAPLGKPYIGPRPRIVTRHGWGADEALREKGFVYTGKIKAAFVHHTASGNGYRCSEAPSVIRSIYRYHVVSMGWRDIGYNFLVDKCGTIYEGRAGGVAKAVRGAHTLGFNNHSMGIAVIGTYGSRKPSAAAVTAVAKLTAWKLGLFGANPRGKTYLKSGGGNLYPKGKNVRLNVISGHRDGYATECPGAKLYAKLGSARTSSAHLQGR
;
A
#
# COMPACT_ATOMS: atom_id res chain seq x y z
N MET A 1 62.61 -22.23 -60.01
CA MET A 1 63.99 -22.15 -59.52
C MET A 1 64.10 -20.92 -58.62
N LEU A 2 64.74 -21.11 -57.46
CA LEU A 2 65.48 -20.15 -56.63
C LEU A 2 64.75 -19.06 -55.81
N ASN A 3 64.92 -19.26 -54.49
CA ASN A 3 64.91 -18.33 -53.35
C ASN A 3 65.65 -17.01 -53.56
N ALA A 4 65.24 -15.98 -52.79
CA ALA A 4 66.12 -15.26 -51.85
C ALA A 4 65.31 -14.49 -50.77
N PRO A 5 65.69 -14.54 -49.48
CA PRO A 5 65.08 -13.80 -48.37
C PRO A 5 66.02 -12.73 -47.74
N SER A 6 65.48 -11.91 -46.83
CA SER A 6 66.07 -11.45 -45.54
C SER A 6 65.89 -9.96 -45.26
N ALA A 7 65.26 -9.64 -44.12
CA ALA A 7 65.84 -8.77 -43.07
C ALA A 7 64.90 -8.72 -41.85
N ALA A 8 65.48 -8.90 -40.66
CA ALA A 8 64.82 -9.01 -39.36
C ALA A 8 64.45 -7.64 -38.74
N ALA A 9 63.39 -7.65 -37.94
CA ALA A 9 62.87 -6.50 -37.19
C ALA A 9 63.51 -6.38 -35.78
N ALA A 10 63.70 -5.14 -35.33
CA ALA A 10 64.11 -4.74 -33.98
C ALA A 10 62.89 -4.41 -33.09
N PRO A 11 63.01 -4.44 -31.74
CA PRO A 11 61.86 -4.46 -30.83
C PRO A 11 61.27 -3.07 -30.55
N ALA A 12 59.95 -3.01 -30.37
CA ALA A 12 59.19 -1.81 -30.04
C ALA A 12 58.93 -1.69 -28.52
N ASP A 13 58.97 -0.45 -28.04
CA ASP A 13 58.72 0.00 -26.66
C ASP A 13 57.32 -0.37 -26.12
N PRO A 14 57.17 -0.50 -24.78
CA PRO A 14 55.89 -0.82 -24.17
C PRO A 14 54.91 0.36 -24.27
N ALA A 15 53.87 0.17 -25.07
CA ALA A 15 52.78 1.11 -25.25
C ALA A 15 52.00 1.35 -23.95
N THR A 16 51.75 2.63 -23.70
CA THR A 16 50.93 3.19 -22.64
C THR A 16 49.51 2.62 -22.73
N THR A 17 49.11 1.87 -21.72
CA THR A 17 47.74 1.38 -21.54
C THR A 17 46.82 2.57 -21.30
N THR A 18 46.14 3.03 -22.35
CA THR A 18 44.99 3.92 -22.20
C THR A 18 43.85 3.10 -21.59
N THR A 19 43.55 3.41 -20.34
CA THR A 19 42.43 2.86 -19.59
C THR A 19 41.13 3.22 -20.29
N GLY A 20 40.51 2.23 -20.94
CA GLY A 20 39.15 2.33 -21.46
C GLY A 20 38.19 2.69 -20.33
N ARG A 21 37.41 3.75 -20.56
CA ARG A 21 36.37 4.27 -19.67
C ARG A 21 35.34 3.18 -19.33
N PRO A 22 34.95 2.98 -18.05
CA PRO A 22 33.89 2.06 -17.70
C PRO A 22 32.49 2.60 -18.09
N THR A 23 31.66 1.67 -18.56
CA THR A 23 30.22 1.45 -18.31
C THR A 23 29.15 2.41 -18.85
N ALA A 24 28.46 1.95 -19.90
CA ALA A 24 27.06 2.27 -20.20
C ALA A 24 26.10 1.46 -19.29
N ALA A 25 26.23 1.62 -17.98
CA ALA A 25 25.36 1.00 -16.96
C ALA A 25 24.68 2.05 -16.06
N ALA A 26 24.57 3.30 -16.54
CA ALA A 26 24.05 4.44 -15.79
C ALA A 26 22.77 5.02 -16.41
N ALA A 27 21.76 4.18 -16.63
CA ALA A 27 20.45 4.60 -17.16
C ALA A 27 19.31 3.86 -16.44
N LEU A 28 19.18 4.07 -15.12
CA LEU A 28 18.04 3.66 -14.28
C LEU A 28 17.91 4.46 -12.96
N ALA A 29 18.90 5.29 -12.58
CA ALA A 29 18.92 5.86 -11.24
C ALA A 29 17.99 7.08 -11.12
N GLY A 30 16.74 6.84 -10.71
CA GLY A 30 15.85 7.90 -10.23
C GLY A 30 16.44 8.65 -9.03
N SER A 31 15.83 9.77 -8.64
CA SER A 31 16.37 10.63 -7.58
C SER A 31 15.27 11.20 -6.67
N THR A 32 15.67 11.61 -5.47
CA THR A 32 14.81 12.32 -4.53
C THR A 32 15.46 13.64 -4.18
N ARG A 33 14.72 14.75 -4.29
CA ARG A 33 15.11 16.05 -3.72
C ARG A 33 14.19 16.38 -2.57
N SER A 34 14.78 16.64 -1.41
CA SER A 34 14.08 17.12 -0.22
C SER A 34 14.33 18.62 -0.05
N LEU A 35 13.26 19.41 0.07
CA LEU A 35 13.32 20.86 0.22
C LEU A 35 12.63 21.26 1.54
N PRO A 36 13.33 21.94 2.48
CA PRO A 36 12.70 22.36 3.72
C PRO A 36 11.57 23.35 3.45
N LEU A 37 10.46 23.21 4.16
CA LEU A 37 9.40 24.20 4.17
C LEU A 37 9.80 25.34 5.11
N THR A 38 9.56 26.57 4.66
CA THR A 38 9.82 27.78 5.45
C THR A 38 8.52 28.51 5.76
N PRO A 39 8.40 29.17 6.92
CA PRO A 39 7.24 30.02 7.22
C PRO A 39 7.02 31.08 6.12
N ARG A 40 5.79 31.18 5.62
CA ARG A 40 5.42 32.17 4.57
C ARG A 40 5.04 33.53 5.16
N THR A 41 4.54 33.56 6.38
CA THR A 41 4.32 34.78 7.16
C THR A 41 5.45 34.94 8.18
N ARG A 42 6.20 36.05 8.11
CA ARG A 42 7.24 36.39 9.12
C ARG A 42 6.63 36.93 10.41
N GLU A 43 5.38 37.37 10.37
CA GLU A 43 4.64 37.91 11.50
C GLU A 43 3.58 36.90 11.94
N ARG A 44 3.57 36.59 13.24
CA ARG A 44 2.48 35.88 13.90
C ARG A 44 1.29 36.85 13.96
N VAL A 45 0.57 37.01 12.84
CA VAL A 45 -0.65 37.80 12.81
C VAL A 45 -1.67 37.07 13.68
N LEU A 46 -2.05 37.68 14.81
CA LEU A 46 -3.07 37.15 15.71
C LEU A 46 -4.33 36.81 14.89
N GLY A 47 -4.69 35.52 14.87
CA GLY A 47 -5.87 35.01 14.16
C GLY A 47 -5.61 34.34 12.80
N GLN A 48 -4.40 34.43 12.21
CA GLN A 48 -4.08 33.66 11.01
C GLN A 48 -3.39 32.33 11.34
N ALA A 49 -3.87 31.26 10.71
CA ALA A 49 -3.28 29.94 10.87
C ALA A 49 -1.83 29.92 10.33
N PRO A 50 -0.89 29.28 11.05
CA PRO A 50 0.48 29.07 10.56
C PRO A 50 0.50 28.46 9.16
N GLU A 51 1.23 29.09 8.24
CA GLU A 51 1.45 28.60 6.88
C GLU A 51 2.96 28.45 6.61
N GLN A 52 3.37 27.25 6.19
CA GLN A 52 4.70 26.99 5.67
C GLN A 52 4.63 26.61 4.19
N GLY A 53 5.69 26.83 3.44
CA GLY A 53 5.75 26.39 2.06
C GLY A 53 7.16 26.37 1.48
N ALA A 54 7.25 25.78 0.30
CA ALA A 54 8.47 25.73 -0.51
C ALA A 54 8.11 26.02 -1.97
N TYR A 55 9.11 26.46 -2.72
CA TYR A 55 9.01 26.76 -4.14
C TYR A 55 10.27 26.27 -4.85
N SER A 56 10.11 25.57 -5.96
CA SER A 56 11.21 25.10 -6.80
C SER A 56 10.83 25.22 -8.27
N VAL A 57 11.70 25.82 -9.08
CA VAL A 57 11.55 25.93 -10.55
C VAL A 57 12.93 25.85 -11.18
N GLY A 58 13.02 25.32 -12.40
CA GLY A 58 14.24 25.36 -13.22
C GLY A 58 15.29 24.35 -12.76
N GLY A 59 14.86 23.19 -12.26
CA GLY A 59 15.71 22.12 -11.74
C GLY A 59 15.54 20.79 -12.48
N ARG A 60 16.02 19.71 -11.85
CA ARG A 60 15.80 18.33 -12.32
C ARG A 60 14.32 17.99 -12.32
N HIS A 61 13.89 17.25 -13.35
CA HIS A 61 12.53 16.76 -13.50
C HIS A 61 12.15 15.84 -12.33
N PHE A 62 10.84 15.74 -12.07
CA PHE A 62 10.26 14.82 -11.10
C PHE A 62 8.84 14.44 -11.57
N SER A 63 8.29 13.37 -11.03
CA SER A 63 6.93 12.92 -11.40
C SER A 63 6.02 12.63 -10.22
N LEU A 64 6.56 12.69 -9.01
CA LEU A 64 5.79 12.51 -7.79
C LEU A 64 6.23 13.53 -6.73
N VAL A 65 5.26 13.99 -5.97
CA VAL A 65 5.45 14.92 -4.85
C VAL A 65 4.84 14.36 -3.58
N GLY A 66 5.44 14.69 -2.44
CA GLY A 66 4.88 14.41 -1.12
C GLY A 66 5.47 15.35 -0.08
N VAL A 67 4.91 15.38 1.11
CA VAL A 67 5.45 16.14 2.24
C VAL A 67 5.79 15.18 3.37
N VAL A 68 6.97 15.33 3.98
CA VAL A 68 7.43 14.52 5.11
C VAL A 68 7.82 15.38 6.31
N TRP A 69 7.83 14.80 7.50
CA TRP A 69 8.23 15.43 8.76
C TRP A 69 8.92 14.45 9.71
N ASP A 70 9.61 14.97 10.73
CA ASP A 70 10.59 14.20 11.50
C ASP A 70 9.98 13.08 12.34
N ASN A 71 8.89 13.37 13.06
CA ASN A 71 8.28 12.41 13.97
C ASN A 71 7.07 11.71 13.32
N PRO A 72 7.15 10.41 12.98
CA PRO A 72 6.04 9.67 12.40
C PRO A 72 4.84 9.50 13.33
N GLY A 73 5.02 9.65 14.65
CA GLY A 73 3.94 9.62 15.64
C GLY A 73 3.22 10.96 15.81
N THR A 74 3.64 12.03 15.14
CA THR A 74 2.95 13.32 15.15
C THR A 74 2.02 13.42 13.95
N GLU A 75 0.72 13.59 14.19
CA GLU A 75 -0.25 13.80 13.13
C GLU A 75 -0.19 15.24 12.58
N LEU A 76 -0.42 15.39 11.28
CA LEU A 76 -0.49 16.70 10.63
C LEU A 76 -1.95 17.17 10.60
N HIS A 77 -2.30 18.04 11.53
CA HIS A 77 -3.61 18.69 11.59
C HIS A 77 -3.62 19.94 10.70
N GLY A 78 -4.01 19.77 9.44
CA GLY A 78 -4.03 20.86 8.48
C GLY A 78 -4.20 20.42 7.04
N ARG A 79 -4.16 21.41 6.15
CA ARG A 79 -4.30 21.23 4.71
C ARG A 79 -2.96 21.39 4.01
N VAL A 80 -2.57 20.35 3.29
CA VAL A 80 -1.41 20.37 2.39
C VAL A 80 -1.91 20.56 0.97
N GLN A 81 -1.41 21.59 0.28
CA GLN A 81 -1.74 21.84 -1.12
C GLN A 81 -0.49 22.00 -1.96
N VAL A 82 -0.50 21.40 -3.14
CA VAL A 82 0.59 21.45 -4.10
C VAL A 82 0.07 21.91 -5.46
N ARG A 83 0.88 22.68 -6.17
CA ARG A 83 0.76 22.87 -7.62
C ARG A 83 2.09 22.60 -8.29
N THR A 84 2.06 22.10 -9.51
CA THR A 84 3.26 21.78 -10.27
C THR A 84 3.25 22.41 -11.64
N ARG A 85 4.44 22.61 -12.20
CA ARG A 85 4.67 23.09 -13.55
C ARG A 85 5.01 21.90 -14.43
N SER A 86 4.20 21.69 -15.47
CA SER A 86 4.45 20.64 -16.46
C SER A 86 5.72 20.97 -17.25
N ALA A 87 6.66 20.03 -17.32
CA ALA A 87 7.88 20.20 -18.10
C ALA A 87 7.59 20.34 -19.61
N ALA A 88 6.56 19.64 -20.10
CA ALA A 88 6.17 19.64 -21.51
C ALA A 88 5.53 20.97 -21.97
N THR A 89 4.71 21.60 -21.12
CA THR A 89 3.93 22.80 -21.50
C THR A 89 4.42 24.09 -20.84
N GLY A 90 5.20 23.98 -19.78
CA GLY A 90 5.60 25.10 -18.94
C GLY A 90 4.45 25.72 -18.12
N HIS A 91 3.24 25.13 -18.17
CA HIS A 91 2.06 25.63 -17.47
C HIS A 91 1.96 25.08 -16.04
N TRP A 92 1.50 25.92 -15.12
CA TRP A 92 1.18 25.52 -13.76
C TRP A 92 -0.20 24.90 -13.67
N SER A 93 -0.33 23.83 -12.88
CA SER A 93 -1.62 23.33 -12.44
C SER A 93 -2.32 24.32 -11.52
N GLY A 94 -3.63 24.11 -11.31
CA GLY A 94 -4.30 24.62 -10.11
C GLY A 94 -3.71 24.00 -8.83
N TRP A 95 -4.07 24.56 -7.68
CA TRP A 95 -3.77 23.96 -6.39
C TRP A 95 -4.54 22.65 -6.22
N GLN A 96 -3.86 21.61 -5.74
CA GLN A 96 -4.42 20.30 -5.47
C GLN A 96 -4.19 19.97 -4.00
N ASP A 97 -5.23 19.46 -3.32
CA ASP A 97 -5.09 18.92 -1.98
C ASP A 97 -4.30 17.61 -2.01
N VAL A 98 -3.41 17.43 -1.03
CA VAL A 98 -2.68 16.18 -0.80
C VAL A 98 -3.21 15.57 0.50
N ASP A 99 -3.57 14.29 0.45
CA ASP A 99 -4.10 13.58 1.61
C ASP A 99 -3.05 13.49 2.72
N THR A 100 -3.42 13.89 3.93
CA THR A 100 -2.56 13.96 5.11
C THR A 100 -2.74 12.76 6.05
N HIS A 101 -3.75 11.91 5.83
CA HIS A 101 -4.09 10.77 6.70
C HIS A 101 -3.32 9.51 6.31
N THR A 102 -1.99 9.58 6.35
CA THR A 102 -1.09 8.47 5.96
C THR A 102 -0.40 7.78 7.13
N ALA A 103 -0.68 8.21 8.37
CA ALA A 103 -0.23 7.54 9.60
C ALA A 103 -0.85 6.13 9.79
N ASP A 104 -1.83 5.78 8.96
CA ASP A 104 -2.46 4.47 8.85
C ASP A 104 -1.59 3.43 8.14
N HIS A 105 -0.68 3.89 7.28
CA HIS A 105 0.32 3.06 6.62
C HIS A 105 1.65 3.16 7.35
N GLY A 106 2.24 2.01 7.68
CA GLY A 106 3.50 1.98 8.41
C GLY A 106 3.76 0.62 9.02
N ALA A 107 4.98 0.47 9.54
CA ALA A 107 5.35 -0.73 10.28
C ALA A 107 4.68 -0.76 11.65
N ASP A 108 4.37 -1.97 12.14
CA ASP A 108 3.75 -2.11 13.45
C ASP A 108 4.69 -1.59 14.55
N PRO A 109 4.18 -0.95 15.63
CA PRO A 109 4.98 -0.23 16.63
C PRO A 109 6.13 -1.02 17.28
N ASP A 110 6.02 -2.35 17.38
CA ASP A 110 7.03 -3.21 18.02
C ASP A 110 7.97 -3.91 17.02
N THR A 111 8.06 -3.41 15.79
CA THR A 111 8.93 -4.00 14.77
C THR A 111 10.27 -3.27 14.69
N ALA A 112 11.31 -4.00 14.26
CA ALA A 112 12.62 -3.40 13.99
C ALA A 112 12.56 -2.27 12.94
N GLU A 113 11.56 -2.28 12.06
CA GLU A 113 11.30 -1.21 11.10
C GLU A 113 10.88 0.08 11.81
N ALA A 114 9.86 0.00 12.67
CA ALA A 114 9.38 1.13 13.48
C ALA A 114 10.46 1.66 14.44
N ALA A 115 11.25 0.76 15.04
CA ALA A 115 12.31 1.11 15.98
C ALA A 115 13.61 1.60 15.31
N SER A 116 13.67 1.68 13.97
CA SER A 116 14.92 1.98 13.25
C SER A 116 15.42 3.41 13.40
N GLY A 117 14.59 4.33 13.91
CA GLY A 117 14.90 5.76 14.04
C GLY A 117 15.00 6.52 12.70
N ARG A 118 14.72 5.85 11.58
CA ARG A 118 14.76 6.44 10.22
C ARG A 118 13.38 6.78 9.66
N VAL A 119 12.32 6.34 10.32
CA VAL A 119 10.95 6.48 9.81
C VAL A 119 10.48 7.92 9.99
N HIS A 120 9.86 8.48 8.97
CA HIS A 120 9.30 9.82 8.96
C HIS A 120 7.77 9.77 8.83
N GLY A 121 7.11 10.79 9.36
CA GLY A 121 5.71 11.04 9.01
C GLY A 121 5.64 11.61 7.60
N ALA A 122 4.54 11.36 6.90
CA ALA A 122 4.40 11.69 5.49
C ALA A 122 2.95 11.92 5.12
N THR A 123 2.71 12.60 4.00
CA THR A 123 1.43 12.64 3.30
C THR A 123 1.30 11.47 2.33
N ALA A 124 0.13 11.30 1.71
CA ALA A 124 0.01 10.45 0.53
C ALA A 124 0.90 10.99 -0.62
N PRO A 125 1.50 10.10 -1.43
CA PRO A 125 2.29 10.51 -2.56
C PRO A 125 1.38 10.93 -3.73
N LEU A 126 1.57 12.12 -4.31
CA LEU A 126 0.79 12.61 -5.45
C LEU A 126 1.56 12.46 -6.77
N TRP A 127 1.02 11.72 -7.73
CA TRP A 127 1.56 11.66 -9.09
C TRP A 127 1.19 12.92 -9.87
N VAL A 128 2.21 13.60 -10.40
CA VAL A 128 2.06 14.89 -11.11
C VAL A 128 2.47 14.83 -12.57
N GLY A 129 2.97 13.67 -13.03
CA GLY A 129 3.57 13.53 -14.35
C GLY A 129 4.87 14.34 -14.47
N ASP A 130 5.48 14.36 -15.66
CA ASP A 130 6.76 15.03 -15.87
C ASP A 130 6.68 16.54 -15.58
N SER A 131 7.36 16.95 -14.50
CA SER A 131 7.28 18.29 -13.91
C SER A 131 8.67 18.85 -13.62
N ASP A 132 8.86 20.15 -13.87
CA ASP A 132 10.13 20.87 -13.66
C ASP A 132 10.04 21.96 -12.57
N GLY A 133 8.85 22.13 -11.99
CA GLY A 133 8.61 23.07 -10.90
C GLY A 133 7.47 22.65 -9.98
N ALA A 134 7.59 22.99 -8.70
CA ALA A 134 6.61 22.71 -7.66
C ALA A 134 6.48 23.88 -6.70
N GLU A 135 5.27 24.08 -6.21
CA GLU A 135 5.00 24.94 -5.07
C GLU A 135 4.10 24.19 -4.09
N VAL A 136 4.46 24.23 -2.80
CA VAL A 136 3.68 23.64 -1.72
C VAL A 136 3.32 24.71 -0.69
N ARG A 137 2.13 24.57 -0.11
CA ARG A 137 1.72 25.25 1.11
C ARG A 137 1.09 24.26 2.08
N VAL A 138 1.42 24.40 3.35
CA VAL A 138 0.88 23.64 4.47
C VAL A 138 0.29 24.63 5.43
N ARG A 139 -1.03 24.57 5.62
CA ARG A 139 -1.78 25.44 6.53
C ARG A 139 -2.25 24.60 7.69
N ALA A 140 -1.93 25.01 8.91
CA ALA A 140 -2.60 24.44 10.07
C ALA A 140 -4.10 24.74 9.96
N GLU A 141 -4.94 23.79 10.33
CA GLU A 141 -6.36 24.06 10.56
C GLU A 141 -6.61 23.91 12.07
N PRO A 142 -7.35 24.83 12.71
CA PRO A 142 -7.69 24.67 14.11
C PRO A 142 -8.56 23.42 14.28
N GLU A 143 -8.33 22.69 15.37
CA GLU A 143 -9.14 21.53 15.74
C GLU A 143 -10.65 21.90 15.70
N PRO A 144 -11.50 21.10 15.03
CA PRO A 144 -12.93 21.36 15.01
C PRO A 144 -13.47 21.35 16.45
N GLY A 145 -13.88 22.52 16.94
CA GLY A 145 -14.35 22.74 18.32
C GLY A 145 -13.65 23.88 19.07
N THR A 146 -12.60 24.50 18.52
CA THR A 146 -12.00 25.72 19.10
C THR A 146 -12.43 26.95 18.30
N GLU A 147 -13.67 27.41 18.50
CA GLU A 147 -14.05 28.77 18.12
C GLU A 147 -13.25 29.77 18.98
N PRO A 148 -12.57 30.78 18.40
CA PRO A 148 -11.97 31.84 19.20
C PRO A 148 -13.08 32.79 19.67
N GLY A 149 -13.52 32.60 20.90
CA GLY A 149 -14.26 33.59 21.68
C GLY A 149 -15.61 34.01 21.09
N ALA A 150 -16.62 33.15 21.17
CA ALA A 150 -17.96 33.68 21.42
C ALA A 150 -17.94 34.27 22.84
N GLU A 151 -18.09 35.59 22.97
CA GLU A 151 -18.37 36.22 24.25
C GLU A 151 -19.59 35.51 24.87
N PRO A 152 -19.56 35.14 26.16
CA PRO A 152 -20.71 34.54 26.79
C PRO A 152 -21.86 35.55 26.73
N GLU A 153 -23.00 35.15 26.16
CA GLU A 153 -24.23 35.93 26.29
C GLU A 153 -24.47 36.19 27.79
N PRO A 154 -24.80 37.43 28.19
CA PRO A 154 -25.02 37.74 29.59
C PRO A 154 -26.20 36.91 30.12
N GLU A 155 -25.99 36.25 31.26
CA GLU A 155 -27.02 35.49 31.96
C GLU A 155 -28.25 36.38 32.23
N PRO A 156 -29.49 35.86 32.07
CA PRO A 156 -30.68 36.62 32.38
C PRO A 156 -30.74 36.92 33.89
N GLU A 157 -30.99 38.18 34.24
CA GLU A 157 -31.16 38.63 35.63
C GLU A 157 -32.29 37.87 36.34
N PRO A 158 -32.15 37.54 37.64
CA PRO A 158 -33.19 36.83 38.37
C PRO A 158 -34.44 37.71 38.57
N GLU A 159 -35.59 37.16 38.21
CA GLU A 159 -36.90 37.80 38.38
C GLU A 159 -37.25 38.06 39.87
N PRO A 160 -38.01 39.13 40.18
CA PRO A 160 -38.43 39.43 41.55
C PRO A 160 -39.58 38.52 42.01
N GLU A 161 -39.54 38.19 43.29
CA GLU A 161 -40.44 37.31 44.04
C GLU A 161 -41.95 37.56 43.80
N ALA A 162 -42.68 36.45 43.69
CA ALA A 162 -44.13 36.39 43.51
C ALA A 162 -44.89 36.97 44.71
N GLY A 163 -45.52 38.13 44.50
CA GLY A 163 -46.58 38.68 45.35
C GLY A 163 -47.95 38.52 44.69
N ALA A 164 -48.75 37.61 45.23
CA ALA A 164 -50.22 37.57 45.24
C ALA A 164 -51.03 38.11 44.04
N GLY A 165 -51.72 37.18 43.37
CA GLY A 165 -53.19 37.29 43.23
C GLY A 165 -53.77 37.44 41.83
N ILE A 166 -54.91 36.75 41.67
CA ILE A 166 -56.09 37.00 40.81
C ILE A 166 -56.00 36.81 39.28
N GLY A 167 -56.35 35.58 38.85
CA GLY A 167 -57.49 35.23 37.96
C GLY A 167 -57.61 35.85 36.56
N PHE A 168 -57.67 35.02 35.51
CA PHE A 168 -58.89 34.69 34.73
C PHE A 168 -58.54 33.79 33.51
N GLU A 169 -59.58 33.10 33.02
CA GLU A 169 -59.67 32.03 32.02
C GLU A 169 -59.43 32.44 30.52
N PRO A 170 -59.42 31.48 29.56
CA PRO A 170 -58.73 31.58 28.27
C PRO A 170 -59.66 31.84 27.05
N GLU A 171 -59.10 32.26 25.90
CA GLU A 171 -59.79 32.21 24.59
C GLU A 171 -58.87 31.80 23.41
N ALA A 172 -59.28 30.69 22.77
CA ALA A 172 -59.38 30.35 21.34
C ALA A 172 -58.27 30.64 20.28
N GLU A 173 -57.76 29.54 19.69
CA GLU A 173 -57.57 29.15 18.26
C GLU A 173 -58.20 30.08 17.16
N PRO A 174 -57.74 30.08 15.87
CA PRO A 174 -57.47 28.85 15.10
C PRO A 174 -56.43 28.85 13.95
N ALA A 175 -56.26 27.64 13.43
CA ALA A 175 -55.54 27.19 12.23
C ALA A 175 -55.97 27.78 10.86
N SER A 176 -55.08 27.67 9.86
CA SER A 176 -55.38 27.44 8.43
C SER A 176 -54.09 26.95 7.74
N GLU A 177 -54.01 25.71 7.26
CA GLU A 177 -54.48 25.15 5.98
C GLU A 177 -53.40 25.14 4.88
N ALA A 178 -53.28 23.95 4.29
CA ALA A 178 -52.40 23.59 3.19
C ALA A 178 -53.09 23.87 1.85
N GLU A 179 -52.32 24.12 0.80
CA GLU A 179 -52.78 23.89 -0.57
C GLU A 179 -51.64 23.39 -1.46
N ALA A 180 -52.02 22.48 -2.37
CA ALA A 180 -51.19 21.81 -3.35
C ALA A 180 -51.39 22.44 -4.74
N GLY A 181 -50.46 22.17 -5.66
CA GLY A 181 -50.85 21.98 -7.07
C GLY A 181 -49.97 22.62 -8.15
N THR A 182 -49.29 21.73 -8.90
CA THR A 182 -48.97 21.78 -10.35
C THR A 182 -47.96 22.84 -10.82
N GLY A 183 -47.00 22.62 -11.71
CA GLY A 183 -46.70 21.59 -12.70
C GLY A 183 -45.96 22.30 -13.85
N VAL A 184 -45.02 21.62 -14.54
CA VAL A 184 -44.55 21.80 -15.94
C VAL A 184 -43.08 21.31 -16.06
N GLU A 185 -42.87 20.36 -16.98
CA GLU A 185 -41.60 19.78 -17.43
C GLU A 185 -40.77 20.78 -18.27
N PRO A 186 -39.51 20.46 -18.64
CA PRO A 186 -39.36 19.85 -19.97
C PRO A 186 -38.23 18.80 -20.14
N GLU A 187 -38.56 17.85 -21.02
CA GLU A 187 -37.81 17.36 -22.20
C GLU A 187 -36.49 16.59 -22.05
N ALA A 188 -36.54 15.38 -22.63
CA ALA A 188 -35.47 14.43 -22.86
C ALA A 188 -35.09 14.37 -24.37
N GLU A 189 -33.97 13.70 -24.62
CA GLU A 189 -33.49 13.04 -25.85
C GLU A 189 -32.28 13.68 -26.60
N PRO A 190 -31.47 12.91 -27.39
CA PRO A 190 -31.60 11.48 -27.71
C PRO A 190 -30.33 10.63 -27.52
N GLU A 191 -30.56 9.31 -27.43
CA GLU A 191 -29.60 8.26 -27.74
C GLU A 191 -29.36 8.18 -29.26
N SER A 192 -28.11 7.93 -29.68
CA SER A 192 -27.81 7.55 -31.07
C SER A 192 -27.36 6.10 -31.14
N GLN A 193 -28.18 5.29 -31.81
CA GLN A 193 -27.83 3.98 -32.32
C GLN A 193 -27.09 4.16 -33.65
N ALA A 194 -25.90 3.59 -33.77
CA ALA A 194 -25.27 3.35 -35.06
C ALA A 194 -25.15 1.85 -35.25
N GLN A 195 -25.99 1.32 -36.14
CA GLN A 195 -25.81 0.03 -36.78
C GLN A 195 -24.75 0.18 -37.87
N ALA A 196 -23.72 -0.66 -37.84
CA ALA A 196 -22.91 -0.99 -39.01
C ALA A 196 -22.74 -2.51 -39.06
N GLN A 197 -22.96 -3.03 -40.27
CA GLN A 197 -23.09 -4.43 -40.65
C GLN A 197 -21.79 -5.25 -40.54
N PRO A 198 -21.88 -6.59 -40.58
CA PRO A 198 -20.75 -7.49 -40.39
C PRO A 198 -19.97 -7.70 -41.68
N GLU A 199 -18.64 -7.77 -41.58
CA GLU A 199 -17.79 -8.32 -42.64
C GLU A 199 -17.67 -9.84 -42.46
N SER A 200 -18.19 -10.56 -43.44
CA SER A 200 -17.98 -11.97 -43.72
C SER A 200 -16.75 -12.16 -44.61
N GLU A 201 -15.88 -13.13 -44.30
CA GLU A 201 -15.29 -14.16 -45.20
C GLU A 201 -14.63 -15.22 -44.29
N ALA A 202 -15.21 -16.42 -44.14
CA ALA A 202 -15.03 -17.60 -44.97
C ALA A 202 -13.63 -18.26 -44.85
N GLY A 203 -13.58 -19.36 -44.11
CA GLY A 203 -12.45 -20.30 -44.04
C GLY A 203 -12.93 -21.63 -43.48
N ALA A 204 -13.33 -22.53 -44.39
CA ALA A 204 -13.97 -23.81 -44.11
C ALA A 204 -13.06 -24.84 -43.42
N GLY A 205 -13.68 -25.76 -42.67
CA GLY A 205 -13.05 -26.97 -42.13
C GLY A 205 -14.07 -27.84 -41.40
N ALA A 206 -14.84 -28.61 -42.17
CA ALA A 206 -15.80 -29.59 -41.67
C ALA A 206 -15.13 -30.87 -41.14
N GLY A 207 -15.75 -31.49 -40.13
CA GLY A 207 -15.41 -32.83 -39.64
C GLY A 207 -16.38 -33.28 -38.55
N ALA A 208 -17.44 -33.97 -38.95
CA ALA A 208 -18.54 -34.46 -38.11
C ALA A 208 -18.17 -35.69 -37.27
N GLY A 209 -18.94 -35.92 -36.19
CA GLY A 209 -18.98 -37.20 -35.47
C GLY A 209 -19.97 -37.17 -34.30
N ALA A 210 -21.18 -37.70 -34.55
CA ALA A 210 -22.31 -37.78 -33.62
C ALA A 210 -22.16 -38.88 -32.54
N GLY A 211 -22.96 -38.78 -31.47
CA GLY A 211 -23.20 -39.90 -30.55
C GLY A 211 -24.05 -39.53 -29.34
N ALA A 212 -25.37 -39.74 -29.45
CA ALA A 212 -26.35 -39.61 -28.39
C ALA A 212 -26.25 -40.75 -27.35
N GLY A 213 -26.73 -40.51 -26.13
CA GLY A 213 -26.90 -41.54 -25.10
C GLY A 213 -27.64 -41.06 -23.86
N VAL A 214 -28.94 -41.32 -23.83
CA VAL A 214 -29.90 -41.12 -22.73
C VAL A 214 -29.61 -42.10 -21.58
N GLY A 215 -29.79 -41.67 -20.33
CA GLY A 215 -29.76 -42.56 -19.15
C GLY A 215 -30.42 -41.93 -17.92
N VAL A 216 -31.67 -42.32 -17.68
CA VAL A 216 -32.49 -42.02 -16.50
C VAL A 216 -32.11 -42.96 -15.35
N GLY A 217 -32.14 -42.48 -14.11
CA GLY A 217 -32.05 -43.32 -12.89
C GLY A 217 -31.87 -42.46 -11.62
N VAL A 218 -32.95 -41.98 -10.99
CA VAL A 218 -33.59 -42.55 -9.78
C VAL A 218 -32.86 -42.14 -8.48
N GLU A 219 -33.50 -41.24 -7.73
CA GLU A 219 -33.25 -40.96 -6.31
C GLU A 219 -33.60 -42.20 -5.44
N PRO A 220 -33.12 -42.27 -4.19
CA PRO A 220 -34.03 -41.84 -3.13
C PRO A 220 -33.39 -41.06 -1.98
N GLU A 221 -34.28 -40.34 -1.30
CA GLU A 221 -34.16 -39.64 -0.03
C GLU A 221 -33.62 -40.51 1.12
N ALA A 222 -32.90 -39.90 2.07
CA ALA A 222 -33.25 -39.87 3.50
C ALA A 222 -32.10 -39.34 4.38
N GLU A 223 -32.37 -38.23 5.05
CA GLU A 223 -31.74 -37.77 6.31
C GLU A 223 -32.10 -38.72 7.50
N PRO A 224 -31.43 -38.69 8.69
CA PRO A 224 -31.14 -37.46 9.43
C PRO A 224 -29.87 -37.38 10.31
N ALA A 225 -29.74 -36.17 10.85
CA ALA A 225 -28.80 -35.63 11.80
C ALA A 225 -28.42 -36.51 13.01
N ALA A 226 -27.19 -36.31 13.51
CA ALA A 226 -26.91 -36.37 14.93
C ALA A 226 -25.77 -35.39 15.30
N GLU A 227 -26.10 -34.46 16.19
CA GLU A 227 -25.21 -33.55 16.88
C GLU A 227 -24.29 -34.34 17.85
N ALA A 228 -23.01 -33.94 17.97
CA ALA A 228 -22.20 -34.20 19.16
C ALA A 228 -20.99 -33.26 19.21
N GLU A 229 -21.08 -32.27 20.10
CA GLU A 229 -19.97 -31.59 20.79
C GLU A 229 -20.26 -31.76 22.30
N PRO A 230 -19.32 -31.52 23.24
CA PRO A 230 -17.87 -31.70 23.19
C PRO A 230 -17.38 -32.57 24.39
N ALA A 231 -16.17 -33.13 24.30
CA ALA A 231 -15.48 -33.68 25.47
C ALA A 231 -14.20 -32.88 25.73
N SER A 232 -14.25 -32.11 26.81
CA SER A 232 -13.11 -31.58 27.54
C SER A 232 -12.39 -32.72 28.25
N GLU A 233 -11.07 -32.87 28.02
CA GLU A 233 -10.20 -33.50 29.01
C GLU A 233 -8.96 -32.65 29.26
N THR A 234 -8.90 -32.22 30.51
CA THR A 234 -7.74 -31.74 31.23
C THR A 234 -6.75 -32.89 31.44
N GLY A 235 -5.48 -32.68 31.08
CA GLY A 235 -4.39 -33.58 31.40
C GLY A 235 -3.07 -32.82 31.46
N ALA A 236 -2.68 -32.45 32.67
CA ALA A 236 -1.37 -31.90 32.98
C ALA A 236 -0.29 -33.00 32.94
N GLY A 237 0.92 -32.64 32.51
CA GLY A 237 2.13 -33.36 32.90
C GLY A 237 3.26 -33.41 31.86
N VAL A 238 4.33 -32.65 32.17
CA VAL A 238 5.77 -33.00 31.99
C VAL A 238 6.21 -33.31 30.55
N GLY A 239 6.99 -32.49 29.84
CA GLY A 239 8.24 -31.83 30.23
C GLY A 239 9.44 -32.65 29.74
N VAL A 240 9.93 -32.41 28.51
CA VAL A 240 11.32 -32.69 28.06
C VAL A 240 11.62 -31.80 26.84
N GLU A 241 12.53 -30.85 27.01
CA GLU A 241 13.26 -30.19 25.92
C GLU A 241 14.38 -31.09 25.40
N PRO A 242 14.90 -30.84 24.19
CA PRO A 242 16.35 -30.81 24.09
C PRO A 242 16.86 -29.53 23.43
N GLU A 243 17.72 -28.84 24.17
CA GLU A 243 18.73 -27.94 23.65
C GLU A 243 19.85 -28.74 22.95
N ALA A 244 20.42 -28.14 21.91
CA ALA A 244 21.79 -28.40 21.50
C ALA A 244 22.34 -27.14 20.83
N GLU A 245 22.91 -26.26 21.66
CA GLU A 245 23.87 -25.26 21.23
C GLU A 245 25.26 -25.91 21.10
N SER A 246 26.05 -25.44 20.14
CA SER A 246 27.49 -25.75 20.05
C SER A 246 28.27 -24.45 20.10
N GLU A 247 28.92 -24.23 21.24
CA GLU A 247 29.91 -23.17 21.46
C GLU A 247 31.27 -23.54 20.85
N VAL A 248 31.99 -22.54 20.35
CA VAL A 248 33.46 -22.54 20.30
C VAL A 248 33.92 -21.20 20.88
N GLY A 249 34.50 -21.26 22.08
CA GLY A 249 35.13 -20.13 22.74
C GLY A 249 36.61 -19.97 22.35
N THR A 250 37.09 -18.73 22.45
CA THR A 250 38.48 -18.42 22.80
C THR A 250 38.50 -17.20 23.72
N GLU A 251 39.02 -17.41 24.93
CA GLU A 251 39.26 -16.41 25.95
C GLU A 251 40.48 -15.54 25.64
N SER A 252 40.47 -14.29 26.11
CA SER A 252 41.64 -13.61 26.66
C SER A 252 41.19 -12.49 27.59
N GLY A 253 41.54 -12.58 28.87
CA GLY A 253 41.12 -11.66 29.93
C GLY A 253 42.11 -10.55 30.29
N ALA A 254 41.63 -9.62 31.11
CA ALA A 254 42.29 -8.75 32.12
C ALA A 254 41.39 -7.51 32.31
N GLY A 255 40.97 -7.01 33.49
CA GLY A 255 41.14 -7.36 34.90
C GLY A 255 40.72 -6.12 35.74
N ALA A 256 40.02 -6.33 36.88
CA ALA A 256 39.93 -5.50 38.11
C ALA A 256 39.53 -3.99 38.02
N ALA A 257 38.80 -3.33 38.93
CA ALA A 257 38.15 -3.62 40.22
C ALA A 257 37.25 -2.42 40.64
N ASP A 258 36.30 -2.69 41.57
CA ASP A 258 35.72 -1.88 42.70
C ASP A 258 35.67 -0.33 42.63
N ALA A 259 34.68 0.44 43.13
CA ALA A 259 33.42 0.29 43.91
C ALA A 259 32.79 1.74 43.99
N PRO A 260 31.98 2.15 45.01
CA PRO A 260 30.52 2.00 45.15
C PRO A 260 29.72 3.34 45.31
N GLY A 261 28.38 3.26 45.20
CA GLY A 261 27.41 3.78 46.21
C GLY A 261 27.00 5.27 46.32
N ALA A 262 25.68 5.49 46.18
CA ALA A 262 24.77 6.38 46.96
C ALA A 262 24.64 7.89 46.65
N ALA A 263 23.40 8.36 46.36
CA ALA A 263 22.50 9.06 47.33
C ALA A 263 21.42 9.95 46.66
N ASP A 264 20.16 9.76 47.07
CA ASP A 264 19.04 10.75 47.13
C ASP A 264 19.44 11.98 47.99
N ALA A 265 18.96 13.24 47.91
CA ALA A 265 17.69 13.93 47.59
C ALA A 265 18.00 15.48 47.51
N PRO A 266 17.06 16.49 47.58
CA PRO A 266 15.64 16.61 47.23
C PRO A 266 15.26 17.88 46.39
N GLY A 267 14.05 17.83 45.79
CA GLY A 267 13.04 18.89 45.61
C GLY A 267 13.39 20.37 45.38
N SER A 268 12.99 20.89 44.21
CA SER A 268 12.53 22.27 44.03
C SER A 268 11.19 22.28 43.29
N ARG A 269 10.15 22.77 43.97
CA ARG A 269 8.83 23.06 43.39
C ARG A 269 8.92 24.36 42.61
N GLY A 270 8.77 24.30 41.30
CA GLY A 270 8.46 25.45 40.45
C GLY A 270 7.09 25.24 39.80
N SER A 271 6.14 26.12 40.12
CA SER A 271 4.85 26.28 39.43
C SER A 271 5.07 26.25 37.91
N GLY A 272 4.37 25.39 37.16
CA GLY A 272 2.94 25.63 36.91
C GLY A 272 2.78 26.77 35.89
N GLY A 273 3.36 26.58 34.71
CA GLY A 273 3.20 27.45 33.54
C GLY A 273 3.24 26.59 32.29
N VAL A 274 2.10 26.00 31.93
CA VAL A 274 1.93 25.33 30.63
C VAL A 274 1.98 26.43 29.58
N GLY A 275 3.13 26.57 28.92
CA GLY A 275 3.26 27.38 27.72
C GLY A 275 2.40 26.79 26.60
N ILE A 276 1.17 27.27 26.47
CA ILE A 276 0.32 27.12 25.30
C ILE A 276 0.90 28.00 24.19
N GLY A 277 1.90 27.45 23.53
CA GLY A 277 2.45 27.92 22.26
C GLY A 277 2.81 26.69 21.44
N ARG A 278 1.85 25.78 21.23
CA ARG A 278 2.08 24.57 20.45
C ARG A 278 2.10 24.97 18.98
N ASP A 279 3.26 24.82 18.34
CA ASP A 279 3.34 24.86 16.88
C ASP A 279 2.32 23.84 16.33
N LEU A 280 1.32 24.33 15.61
CA LEU A 280 0.21 23.51 15.10
C LEU A 280 0.64 22.55 13.97
N LEU A 281 1.85 22.71 13.45
CA LEU A 281 2.41 21.91 12.37
C LEU A 281 3.59 21.06 12.89
N PRO A 282 3.76 19.83 12.38
CA PRO A 282 4.91 18.99 12.72
C PRO A 282 6.26 19.67 12.44
N ALA A 283 7.27 19.35 13.25
CA ALA A 283 8.63 19.82 13.04
C ALA A 283 9.28 19.15 11.82
N GLY A 284 10.15 19.91 11.14
CA GLY A 284 10.98 19.39 10.06
C GLY A 284 10.24 19.12 8.75
N LEU A 285 9.14 19.83 8.48
CA LEU A 285 8.39 19.69 7.22
C LEU A 285 9.29 19.90 5.99
N ARG A 286 9.24 18.94 5.07
CA ARG A 286 10.00 18.94 3.81
C ARG A 286 9.12 18.53 2.64
N LEU A 287 9.30 19.20 1.51
CA LEU A 287 8.74 18.81 0.21
C LEU A 287 9.69 17.81 -0.44
N GLU A 288 9.15 16.65 -0.78
CA GLU A 288 9.84 15.59 -1.49
C GLU A 288 9.47 15.64 -2.96
N LEU A 289 10.45 15.81 -3.83
CA LEU A 289 10.32 15.76 -5.29
C LEU A 289 11.00 14.48 -5.77
N VAL A 290 10.21 13.55 -6.29
CA VAL A 290 10.66 12.20 -6.63
C VAL A 290 10.66 12.01 -8.14
N ASP A 291 11.84 11.71 -8.66
CA ASP A 291 12.09 11.28 -10.02
C ASP A 291 12.12 9.73 -10.06
N PRO A 292 11.21 9.08 -10.83
CA PRO A 292 11.17 7.62 -10.95
C PRO A 292 12.39 7.04 -11.69
N GLY A 293 13.22 7.87 -12.32
CA GLY A 293 14.26 7.44 -13.24
C GLY A 293 13.71 7.04 -14.61
N ASP A 294 14.62 6.66 -15.51
CA ASP A 294 14.29 6.28 -16.88
C ASP A 294 13.27 5.12 -16.94
N GLU A 295 12.60 4.97 -18.09
CA GLU A 295 11.64 3.88 -18.29
C GLU A 295 12.30 2.50 -18.16
N SER A 296 11.51 1.52 -17.70
CA SER A 296 11.97 0.16 -17.42
C SER A 296 12.74 -0.44 -18.60
N PRO A 297 13.76 -1.28 -18.35
CA PRO A 297 14.56 -1.85 -19.43
C PRO A 297 13.66 -2.61 -20.41
N SER A 298 13.80 -2.32 -21.70
CA SER A 298 13.19 -3.13 -22.76
C SER A 298 13.64 -4.58 -22.62
N GLN A 299 12.77 -5.54 -22.97
CA GLN A 299 13.07 -6.98 -22.90
C GLN A 299 14.39 -7.32 -23.61
N GLY A 300 15.47 -7.43 -22.84
CA GLY A 300 16.73 -8.01 -23.28
C GLY A 300 16.68 -9.53 -23.15
N PRO A 301 17.46 -10.27 -23.96
CA PRO A 301 17.56 -11.72 -23.78
C PRO A 301 18.06 -12.03 -22.36
N PRO A 302 17.59 -13.13 -21.74
CA PRO A 302 18.02 -13.50 -20.40
C PRO A 302 19.56 -13.63 -20.36
N ALA A 303 20.17 -13.06 -19.32
CA ALA A 303 21.60 -13.21 -19.08
C ALA A 303 21.92 -14.70 -18.89
N ASN A 304 22.85 -15.22 -19.68
CA ASN A 304 23.24 -16.63 -19.70
C ASN A 304 24.31 -16.94 -18.63
N ASP A 305 24.06 -16.71 -17.33
CA ASP A 305 24.83 -17.40 -16.26
C ASP A 305 24.06 -17.48 -14.91
N PRO A 306 23.54 -18.66 -14.52
CA PRO A 306 22.76 -18.81 -13.29
C PRO A 306 23.56 -18.66 -11.98
N ARG A 307 24.91 -18.72 -12.00
CA ARG A 307 25.70 -18.84 -10.76
C ARG A 307 26.27 -17.52 -10.23
N THR A 308 26.39 -16.49 -11.05
CA THR A 308 26.85 -15.15 -10.62
C THR A 308 25.72 -14.22 -10.19
N ASP A 309 24.49 -14.49 -10.60
CA ASP A 309 23.40 -13.50 -10.52
C ASP A 309 22.50 -13.64 -9.28
N VAL A 310 22.49 -14.81 -8.62
CA VAL A 310 21.71 -15.03 -7.39
C VAL A 310 22.19 -14.12 -6.24
N ALA A 311 23.46 -13.70 -6.28
CA ALA A 311 24.02 -12.74 -5.33
C ALA A 311 23.60 -11.28 -5.64
N ALA A 312 23.17 -10.97 -6.87
CA ALA A 312 22.87 -9.62 -7.33
C ALA A 312 21.42 -9.19 -7.04
N ASP A 313 20.46 -10.11 -6.99
CA ASP A 313 19.06 -9.80 -6.63
C ASP A 313 18.39 -10.92 -5.81
N PRO A 314 18.47 -10.86 -4.46
CA PRO A 314 17.77 -11.78 -3.58
C PRO A 314 16.24 -11.79 -3.75
N ALA A 315 15.62 -10.71 -4.26
CA ALA A 315 14.17 -10.65 -4.47
C ALA A 315 13.74 -11.43 -5.71
N ALA A 316 14.54 -11.42 -6.77
CA ALA A 316 14.31 -12.30 -7.92
C ALA A 316 14.49 -13.78 -7.55
N ALA A 317 15.51 -14.10 -6.75
CA ALA A 317 15.80 -15.49 -6.35
C ALA A 317 14.67 -16.16 -5.54
N VAL A 318 13.93 -15.40 -4.72
CA VAL A 318 12.83 -15.98 -3.92
C VAL A 318 11.60 -16.40 -4.74
N ASN A 319 11.50 -15.97 -6.01
CA ASN A 319 10.47 -16.39 -6.95
C ASN A 319 10.93 -17.54 -7.88
N ALA A 320 12.11 -18.14 -7.66
CA ALA A 320 12.67 -19.19 -8.50
C ALA A 320 11.78 -20.45 -8.65
N GLY A 321 10.89 -20.70 -7.69
CA GLY A 321 9.90 -21.79 -7.77
C GLY A 321 8.72 -21.51 -8.71
N LEU A 322 8.59 -20.29 -9.24
CA LEU A 322 7.49 -19.87 -10.12
C LEU A 322 8.00 -19.42 -11.51
N VAL A 323 9.18 -18.80 -11.56
CA VAL A 323 9.80 -18.28 -12.78
C VAL A 323 11.32 -18.38 -12.71
N SER A 324 11.97 -18.35 -13.87
CA SER A 324 13.42 -18.18 -13.96
C SER A 324 13.89 -16.86 -13.35
N PHE A 325 15.12 -16.86 -12.83
CA PHE A 325 15.76 -15.64 -12.32
C PHE A 325 15.79 -14.55 -13.41
N GLY A 326 15.54 -13.29 -13.01
CA GLY A 326 15.49 -12.15 -13.94
C GLY A 326 14.25 -12.08 -14.82
N ALA A 327 13.26 -12.97 -14.68
CA ALA A 327 12.00 -12.84 -15.41
C ALA A 327 11.28 -11.53 -15.04
N THR A 328 10.80 -10.80 -16.04
CA THR A 328 10.04 -9.55 -15.88
C THR A 328 8.57 -9.79 -15.51
N GLU A 329 8.09 -11.02 -15.69
CA GLU A 329 6.73 -11.41 -15.35
C GLU A 329 6.64 -12.86 -14.93
N ILE A 330 5.64 -13.11 -14.08
CA ILE A 330 5.17 -14.44 -13.70
C ILE A 330 3.93 -14.71 -14.54
N PRO A 331 3.94 -15.70 -15.46
CA PRO A 331 2.87 -15.89 -16.44
C PRO A 331 1.60 -16.37 -15.77
N ALA A 332 0.42 -16.01 -16.29
CA ALA A 332 -0.83 -16.54 -15.75
C ALA A 332 -0.91 -18.07 -15.93
N LEU A 333 -1.59 -18.75 -15.01
CA LEU A 333 -1.88 -20.17 -15.11
C LEU A 333 -3.39 -20.42 -15.21
N SER A 334 -3.76 -21.55 -15.82
CA SER A 334 -5.10 -22.11 -15.68
C SER A 334 -5.35 -22.54 -14.22
N ARG A 335 -6.60 -22.88 -13.88
CA ARG A 335 -6.91 -23.45 -12.55
C ARG A 335 -6.14 -24.77 -12.36
N GLU A 336 -6.19 -25.66 -13.34
CA GLU A 336 -5.57 -26.99 -13.28
C GLU A 336 -4.05 -26.90 -13.08
N ASP A 337 -3.40 -25.99 -13.81
CA ASP A 337 -1.96 -25.76 -13.66
C ASP A 337 -1.61 -25.13 -12.31
N THR A 338 -2.48 -24.26 -11.79
CA THR A 338 -2.30 -23.67 -10.46
C THR A 338 -2.42 -24.73 -9.36
N GLU A 339 -3.35 -25.68 -9.49
CA GLU A 339 -3.48 -26.80 -8.55
C GLU A 339 -2.28 -27.74 -8.59
N ARG A 340 -1.69 -27.95 -9.78
CA ARG A 340 -0.43 -28.67 -9.92
C ARG A 340 0.74 -27.93 -9.26
N GLU A 341 0.91 -26.64 -9.55
CA GLU A 341 1.94 -25.79 -8.94
C GLU A 341 1.81 -25.79 -7.41
N LEU A 342 0.59 -25.70 -6.87
CA LEU A 342 0.35 -25.81 -5.42
C LEU A 342 0.79 -27.17 -4.86
N ARG A 343 0.53 -28.27 -5.56
CA ARG A 343 0.98 -29.61 -5.15
C ARG A 343 2.50 -29.72 -5.13
N GLU A 344 3.19 -29.14 -6.10
CA GLU A 344 4.65 -29.10 -6.16
C GLU A 344 5.24 -28.26 -5.00
N LEU A 345 4.66 -27.08 -4.75
CA LEU A 345 5.07 -26.20 -3.66
C LEU A 345 4.82 -26.80 -2.26
N THR A 346 3.76 -27.60 -2.11
CA THR A 346 3.40 -28.24 -0.83
C THR A 346 4.15 -29.56 -0.59
N ALA A 347 4.37 -30.36 -1.64
CA ALA A 347 5.15 -31.60 -1.58
C ALA A 347 6.60 -31.38 -1.14
N ALA A 348 7.15 -30.18 -1.38
CA ALA A 348 8.46 -29.78 -0.87
C ALA A 348 8.49 -29.50 0.66
N GLY A 349 7.40 -29.68 1.41
CA GLY A 349 7.36 -29.32 2.84
C GLY A 349 6.34 -29.98 3.79
N ALA A 350 5.25 -30.63 3.36
CA ALA A 350 4.36 -31.47 4.23
C ALA A 350 3.21 -32.13 3.43
N ALA A 351 2.52 -33.11 4.06
CA ALA A 351 1.45 -33.94 3.49
C ALA A 351 0.38 -33.14 2.72
N ALA A 352 0.02 -33.67 1.53
CA ALA A 352 -0.97 -33.08 0.65
C ALA A 352 -2.34 -32.93 1.34
N PRO A 353 -3.03 -31.78 1.20
CA PRO A 353 -4.35 -31.61 1.77
C PRO A 353 -5.34 -32.65 1.24
N LEU A 354 -6.08 -33.29 2.15
CA LEU A 354 -7.17 -34.21 1.82
C LEU A 354 -8.35 -33.41 1.25
N GLY A 355 -8.52 -33.41 -0.07
CA GLY A 355 -9.67 -32.81 -0.76
C GLY A 355 -9.28 -31.87 -1.93
N LYS A 356 -10.28 -31.44 -2.70
CA LYS A 356 -10.08 -30.50 -3.81
C LYS A 356 -9.56 -29.16 -3.28
N PRO A 357 -8.41 -28.64 -3.75
CA PRO A 357 -7.89 -27.36 -3.30
C PRO A 357 -8.79 -26.22 -3.77
N TYR A 358 -9.27 -25.39 -2.83
CA TYR A 358 -10.00 -24.17 -3.14
C TYR A 358 -9.02 -23.04 -3.48
N ILE A 359 -8.51 -23.06 -4.72
CA ILE A 359 -7.55 -22.09 -5.23
C ILE A 359 -7.98 -21.54 -6.58
N GLY A 360 -7.83 -20.22 -6.76
CA GLY A 360 -8.10 -19.57 -8.03
C GLY A 360 -6.92 -19.66 -9.00
N PRO A 361 -7.16 -19.51 -10.32
CA PRO A 361 -6.08 -19.44 -11.31
C PRO A 361 -5.06 -18.38 -10.94
N ARG A 362 -3.77 -18.71 -10.98
CA ARG A 362 -2.69 -17.74 -10.71
C ARG A 362 -2.74 -16.65 -11.78
N PRO A 363 -2.92 -15.37 -11.40
CA PRO A 363 -2.90 -14.30 -12.38
C PRO A 363 -1.47 -14.06 -12.90
N ARG A 364 -1.37 -13.37 -14.05
CA ARG A 364 -0.10 -12.78 -14.48
C ARG A 364 0.32 -11.69 -13.50
N ILE A 365 1.58 -11.68 -13.10
CA ILE A 365 2.14 -10.70 -12.15
C ILE A 365 3.43 -10.14 -12.74
N VAL A 366 3.54 -8.81 -12.87
CA VAL A 366 4.79 -8.15 -13.22
C VAL A 366 5.71 -8.20 -12.00
N THR A 367 6.91 -8.75 -12.17
CA THR A 367 7.89 -8.90 -11.08
C THR A 367 8.52 -7.55 -10.73
N ARG A 368 9.21 -7.50 -9.59
CA ARG A 368 10.05 -6.35 -9.23
C ARG A 368 11.03 -5.95 -10.33
N HIS A 369 11.70 -6.93 -10.93
CA HIS A 369 12.55 -6.70 -12.09
C HIS A 369 11.77 -6.11 -13.28
N GLY A 370 10.57 -6.62 -13.55
CA GLY A 370 9.73 -6.18 -14.67
C GLY A 370 9.24 -4.74 -14.60
N TRP A 371 8.99 -4.19 -13.40
CA TRP A 371 8.66 -2.77 -13.25
C TRP A 371 9.88 -1.88 -12.96
N GLY A 372 11.09 -2.45 -12.92
CA GLY A 372 12.34 -1.74 -12.74
C GLY A 372 12.62 -1.34 -11.28
N ALA A 373 12.32 -2.21 -10.32
CA ALA A 373 12.67 -1.98 -8.92
C ALA A 373 14.18 -1.80 -8.74
N ASP A 374 14.58 -0.70 -8.09
CA ASP A 374 15.95 -0.52 -7.64
C ASP A 374 16.15 -1.23 -6.29
N GLU A 375 16.58 -2.50 -6.37
CA GLU A 375 16.77 -3.37 -5.20
C GLU A 375 17.83 -2.84 -4.22
N ALA A 376 18.68 -1.89 -4.62
CA ALA A 376 19.66 -1.26 -3.74
C ALA A 376 19.03 -0.29 -2.73
N LEU A 377 17.78 0.16 -2.97
CA LEU A 377 17.09 1.05 -2.04
C LEU A 377 16.60 0.30 -0.79
N ARG A 378 16.04 -0.90 -0.95
CA ARG A 378 15.44 -1.64 0.17
C ARG A 378 16.48 -2.27 1.08
N GLU A 379 16.04 -2.66 2.27
CA GLU A 379 16.82 -3.56 3.10
C GLU A 379 16.96 -4.95 2.49
N LYS A 380 18.09 -5.61 2.80
CA LYS A 380 18.44 -6.92 2.22
C LYS A 380 17.54 -8.06 2.68
N GLY A 381 17.13 -8.05 3.96
CA GLY A 381 16.41 -9.15 4.60
C GLY A 381 14.90 -9.12 4.37
N PHE A 382 14.29 -10.31 4.32
CA PHE A 382 12.85 -10.48 4.23
C PHE A 382 12.25 -10.86 5.58
N VAL A 383 11.05 -10.35 5.86
CA VAL A 383 10.28 -10.74 7.05
C VAL A 383 9.04 -11.48 6.60
N TYR A 384 8.87 -12.68 7.11
CA TYR A 384 7.68 -13.49 6.86
C TYR A 384 6.76 -13.51 8.09
N THR A 385 5.51 -13.85 7.84
CA THR A 385 4.49 -14.09 8.86
C THR A 385 4.03 -15.54 8.76
N GLY A 386 3.09 -15.94 9.61
CA GLY A 386 2.42 -17.23 9.42
C GLY A 386 1.47 -17.21 8.22
N LYS A 387 0.43 -18.05 8.25
CA LYS A 387 -0.57 -18.11 7.17
C LYS A 387 -1.22 -16.76 6.92
N ILE A 388 -1.38 -16.39 5.65
CA ILE A 388 -2.18 -15.22 5.25
C ILE A 388 -3.66 -15.57 5.47
N LYS A 389 -4.32 -14.82 6.33
CA LYS A 389 -5.73 -14.99 6.72
C LYS A 389 -6.65 -13.95 6.09
N ALA A 390 -6.11 -12.78 5.73
CA ALA A 390 -6.87 -11.69 5.14
C ALA A 390 -6.09 -10.92 4.07
N ALA A 391 -6.82 -10.22 3.21
CA ALA A 391 -6.33 -9.23 2.28
C ALA A 391 -6.93 -7.87 2.64
N PHE A 392 -6.08 -6.86 2.80
CA PHE A 392 -6.49 -5.47 2.92
C PHE A 392 -6.34 -4.78 1.57
N VAL A 393 -7.44 -4.24 1.06
CA VAL A 393 -7.48 -3.46 -0.17
C VAL A 393 -7.32 -1.99 0.18
N HIS A 394 -6.39 -1.35 -0.53
CA HIS A 394 -5.97 0.03 -0.40
C HIS A 394 -6.17 0.78 -1.71
N HIS A 395 -6.17 2.10 -1.64
CA HIS A 395 -5.78 2.93 -2.76
C HIS A 395 -4.43 3.57 -2.48
N THR A 396 -3.76 4.12 -3.48
CA THR A 396 -2.49 4.85 -3.25
C THR A 396 -2.71 6.33 -2.94
N ALA A 397 -3.93 6.84 -3.13
CA ALA A 397 -4.29 8.26 -3.09
C ALA A 397 -3.46 9.16 -4.04
N SER A 398 -2.79 8.55 -5.02
CA SER A 398 -1.80 9.24 -5.86
C SER A 398 -2.37 9.96 -7.08
N GLY A 399 -3.69 10.05 -7.21
CA GLY A 399 -4.35 10.59 -8.40
C GLY A 399 -4.47 9.58 -9.55
N ASN A 400 -5.33 9.90 -10.51
CA ASN A 400 -5.76 8.97 -11.56
C ASN A 400 -5.28 9.35 -12.97
N GLY A 401 -4.44 10.39 -13.08
CA GLY A 401 -4.02 11.02 -14.34
C GLY A 401 -2.97 10.25 -15.15
N TYR A 402 -2.31 9.25 -14.56
CA TYR A 402 -1.28 8.45 -15.23
C TYR A 402 -1.86 7.60 -16.39
N ARG A 403 -1.08 7.35 -17.44
CA ARG A 403 -1.35 6.34 -18.48
C ARG A 403 -0.98 4.97 -17.95
N CYS A 404 -1.61 3.88 -18.40
CA CYS A 404 -1.25 2.55 -17.89
C CYS A 404 0.21 2.16 -18.20
N SER A 405 0.79 2.70 -19.29
CA SER A 405 2.23 2.56 -19.57
C SER A 405 3.12 3.23 -18.53
N GLU A 406 2.62 4.26 -17.83
CA GLU A 406 3.34 4.96 -16.76
C GLU A 406 3.21 4.25 -15.41
N ALA A 407 2.40 3.19 -15.29
CA ALA A 407 2.20 2.49 -14.01
C ALA A 407 3.51 2.00 -13.37
N PRO A 408 4.49 1.41 -14.11
CA PRO A 408 5.80 1.11 -13.54
C PRO A 408 6.52 2.33 -12.95
N SER A 409 6.47 3.48 -13.61
CA SER A 409 7.06 4.73 -13.12
C SER A 409 6.36 5.24 -11.86
N VAL A 410 5.02 5.16 -11.81
CA VAL A 410 4.25 5.48 -10.59
C VAL A 410 4.69 4.57 -9.43
N ILE A 411 4.85 3.27 -9.68
CA ILE A 411 5.28 2.29 -8.66
C ILE A 411 6.71 2.59 -8.19
N ARG A 412 7.65 2.88 -9.10
CA ARG A 412 9.02 3.28 -8.74
C ARG A 412 9.04 4.55 -7.90
N SER A 413 8.22 5.55 -8.22
CA SER A 413 8.10 6.76 -7.41
C SER A 413 7.54 6.48 -6.01
N ILE A 414 6.49 5.67 -5.88
CA ILE A 414 5.92 5.28 -4.58
C ILE A 414 6.97 4.49 -3.77
N TYR A 415 7.65 3.53 -4.41
CA TYR A 415 8.71 2.75 -3.78
C TYR A 415 9.83 3.64 -3.24
N ARG A 416 10.34 4.56 -4.06
CA ARG A 416 11.38 5.53 -3.66
C ARG A 416 10.88 6.46 -2.55
N TYR A 417 9.63 6.92 -2.61
CA TYR A 417 9.05 7.74 -1.55
C TYR A 417 8.99 6.98 -0.21
N HIS A 418 8.50 5.74 -0.22
CA HIS A 418 8.44 4.91 0.99
C HIS A 418 9.83 4.66 1.58
N VAL A 419 10.82 4.33 0.75
CA VAL A 419 12.14 3.94 1.25
C VAL A 419 13.04 5.13 1.54
N VAL A 420 13.18 6.06 0.59
CA VAL A 420 14.14 7.16 0.69
C VAL A 420 13.56 8.32 1.51
N SER A 421 12.30 8.69 1.27
CA SER A 421 11.69 9.83 1.95
C SER A 421 11.09 9.44 3.30
N MET A 422 10.40 8.30 3.39
CA MET A 422 9.75 7.85 4.62
C MET A 422 10.62 6.92 5.48
N GLY A 423 11.74 6.43 4.96
CA GLY A 423 12.68 5.57 5.69
C GLY A 423 12.22 4.14 5.93
N TRP A 424 11.23 3.66 5.18
CA TRP A 424 10.73 2.29 5.28
C TRP A 424 11.71 1.29 4.69
N ARG A 425 11.56 0.01 5.07
CA ARG A 425 12.45 -1.05 4.62
C ARG A 425 12.28 -1.39 3.14
N ASP A 426 11.07 -1.21 2.62
CA ASP A 426 10.65 -1.47 1.24
C ASP A 426 9.30 -0.77 0.99
N ILE A 427 8.72 -0.91 -0.21
CA ILE A 427 7.33 -0.54 -0.48
C ILE A 427 6.39 -1.30 0.47
N GLY A 428 5.39 -0.61 1.05
CA GLY A 428 4.59 -1.15 2.15
C GLY A 428 3.56 -2.20 1.74
N TYR A 429 3.14 -2.20 0.47
CA TYR A 429 2.12 -3.09 -0.07
C TYR A 429 2.74 -4.36 -0.62
N ASN A 430 2.09 -5.51 -0.43
CA ASN A 430 2.54 -6.77 -1.04
C ASN A 430 2.31 -6.79 -2.55
N PHE A 431 1.22 -6.16 -3.01
CA PHE A 431 0.87 -6.08 -4.42
C PHE A 431 0.30 -4.71 -4.76
N LEU A 432 0.46 -4.31 -6.02
CA LEU A 432 -0.18 -3.14 -6.60
C LEU A 432 -1.01 -3.54 -7.82
N VAL A 433 -2.11 -2.82 -8.06
CA VAL A 433 -3.00 -3.03 -9.20
C VAL A 433 -3.25 -1.70 -9.89
N ASP A 434 -2.90 -1.60 -11.18
CA ASP A 434 -3.20 -0.38 -11.95
C ASP A 434 -4.67 -0.33 -12.41
N LYS A 435 -5.09 0.81 -12.96
CA LYS A 435 -6.46 0.99 -13.50
C LYS A 435 -6.74 0.15 -14.76
N CYS A 436 -5.73 -0.44 -15.38
CA CYS A 436 -5.86 -1.36 -16.50
C CYS A 436 -5.95 -2.84 -16.07
N GLY A 437 -5.82 -3.13 -14.77
CA GLY A 437 -5.89 -4.48 -14.22
C GLY A 437 -4.56 -5.24 -14.23
N THR A 438 -3.44 -4.58 -14.49
CA THR A 438 -2.11 -5.18 -14.34
C THR A 438 -1.80 -5.34 -12.86
N ILE A 439 -1.32 -6.52 -12.46
CA ILE A 439 -0.89 -6.82 -11.09
C ILE A 439 0.63 -6.77 -11.03
N TYR A 440 1.17 -6.07 -10.03
CA TYR A 440 2.59 -5.90 -9.80
C TYR A 440 2.96 -6.47 -8.43
N GLU A 441 4.10 -7.16 -8.37
CA GLU A 441 4.76 -7.52 -7.12
C GLU A 441 5.22 -6.24 -6.40
N GLY A 442 4.80 -6.06 -5.15
CA GLY A 442 5.25 -4.95 -4.30
C GLY A 442 6.41 -5.39 -3.42
N ARG A 443 6.15 -5.54 -2.11
CA ARG A 443 7.17 -5.85 -1.09
C ARG A 443 7.90 -7.16 -1.38
N ALA A 444 9.23 -7.08 -1.38
CA ALA A 444 10.13 -8.18 -1.71
C ALA A 444 10.09 -9.32 -0.67
N GLY A 445 10.35 -10.54 -1.14
CA GLY A 445 10.29 -11.77 -0.35
C GLY A 445 9.48 -12.89 -1.02
N GLY A 446 8.89 -12.62 -2.18
CA GLY A 446 8.34 -13.61 -3.09
C GLY A 446 6.81 -13.69 -3.08
N VAL A 447 6.21 -13.71 -4.27
CA VAL A 447 4.76 -13.54 -4.46
C VAL A 447 3.93 -14.68 -3.89
N ALA A 448 4.48 -15.89 -3.74
CA ALA A 448 3.79 -17.03 -3.13
C ALA A 448 3.94 -17.06 -1.59
N LYS A 449 4.95 -16.39 -1.02
CA LYS A 449 5.25 -16.43 0.42
C LYS A 449 4.47 -15.41 1.24
N ALA A 450 4.36 -15.63 2.56
CA ALA A 450 3.62 -14.76 3.47
C ALA A 450 4.47 -13.57 3.97
N VAL A 451 4.97 -12.75 3.03
CA VAL A 451 5.79 -11.56 3.32
C VAL A 451 5.00 -10.56 4.16
N ARG A 452 5.59 -10.08 5.25
CA ARG A 452 4.98 -9.05 6.12
C ARG A 452 4.99 -7.70 5.41
N GLY A 453 3.81 -7.08 5.27
CA GLY A 453 3.65 -5.73 4.75
C GLY A 453 3.92 -4.62 5.77
N ALA A 454 3.76 -3.37 5.33
CA ALA A 454 3.70 -2.16 6.14
C ALA A 454 2.56 -1.27 5.63
N HIS A 455 1.41 -1.89 5.37
CA HIS A 455 0.27 -1.28 4.67
C HIS A 455 -0.91 -1.01 5.60
N THR A 456 -1.03 -1.74 6.71
CA THR A 456 -2.14 -1.59 7.66
C THR A 456 -1.58 -1.70 9.05
N LEU A 457 -1.31 -0.55 9.67
CA LEU A 457 -0.72 -0.50 11.00
C LEU A 457 -1.60 -1.29 11.98
N GLY A 458 -0.98 -2.24 12.68
CA GLY A 458 -1.64 -3.16 13.60
C GLY A 458 -2.14 -4.47 12.96
N PHE A 459 -2.18 -4.59 11.63
CA PHE A 459 -2.64 -5.80 10.94
C PHE A 459 -1.70 -6.29 9.84
N ASN A 460 -0.45 -5.84 9.83
CA ASN A 460 0.56 -6.30 8.85
C ASN A 460 0.91 -7.79 9.01
N ASN A 461 0.66 -8.38 10.18
CA ASN A 461 0.82 -9.82 10.42
C ASN A 461 -0.39 -10.63 9.90
N HIS A 462 -0.12 -11.78 9.27
CA HIS A 462 -1.15 -12.70 8.74
C HIS A 462 -2.08 -12.06 7.70
N SER A 463 -1.62 -11.00 7.02
CA SER A 463 -2.38 -10.35 5.97
C SER A 463 -1.49 -9.98 4.79
N MET A 464 -2.13 -9.64 3.68
CA MET A 464 -1.47 -9.00 2.56
C MET A 464 -2.16 -7.67 2.22
N GLY A 465 -1.37 -6.71 1.74
CA GLY A 465 -1.85 -5.42 1.25
C GLY A 465 -1.90 -5.39 -0.26
N ILE A 466 -3.03 -4.97 -0.83
CA ILE A 466 -3.20 -4.72 -2.26
C ILE A 466 -3.52 -3.25 -2.47
N ALA A 467 -2.61 -2.47 -3.05
CA ALA A 467 -2.86 -1.08 -3.39
C ALA A 467 -3.35 -0.93 -4.82
N VAL A 468 -4.59 -0.48 -5.00
CA VAL A 468 -5.09 -0.07 -6.31
C VAL A 468 -4.58 1.34 -6.59
N ILE A 469 -3.75 1.50 -7.62
CA ILE A 469 -3.10 2.77 -7.95
C ILE A 469 -4.16 3.77 -8.38
N GLY A 470 -4.30 4.84 -7.59
CA GLY A 470 -5.27 5.90 -7.83
C GLY A 470 -5.90 6.47 -6.56
N THR A 471 -6.85 7.37 -6.75
CA THR A 471 -7.68 7.98 -5.69
C THR A 471 -9.14 7.65 -5.96
N TYR A 472 -9.78 6.90 -5.06
CA TYR A 472 -11.13 6.33 -5.26
C TYR A 472 -12.16 6.80 -4.24
N GLY A 473 -11.97 8.01 -3.68
CA GLY A 473 -12.96 8.67 -2.82
C GLY A 473 -14.28 8.91 -3.57
N SER A 474 -14.24 9.70 -4.64
CA SER A 474 -15.38 10.00 -5.51
C SER A 474 -15.33 9.28 -6.87
N ARG A 475 -14.13 8.92 -7.34
CA ARG A 475 -13.94 8.28 -8.65
C ARG A 475 -14.15 6.77 -8.57
N LYS A 476 -14.91 6.21 -9.50
CA LYS A 476 -15.15 4.75 -9.58
C LYS A 476 -13.88 4.03 -10.06
N PRO A 477 -13.49 2.90 -9.43
CA PRO A 477 -12.45 2.05 -9.99
C PRO A 477 -12.93 1.41 -11.29
N SER A 478 -11.99 1.09 -12.19
CA SER A 478 -12.29 0.36 -13.42
C SER A 478 -12.72 -1.07 -13.08
N ALA A 479 -13.52 -1.68 -13.97
CA ALA A 479 -13.85 -3.10 -13.85
C ALA A 479 -12.58 -3.97 -13.87
N ALA A 480 -11.61 -3.63 -14.72
CA ALA A 480 -10.34 -4.34 -14.83
C ALA A 480 -9.56 -4.38 -13.50
N ALA A 481 -9.47 -3.25 -12.78
CA ALA A 481 -8.82 -3.20 -11.48
C ALA A 481 -9.54 -4.09 -10.44
N VAL A 482 -10.87 -4.03 -10.37
CA VAL A 482 -11.67 -4.86 -9.45
C VAL A 482 -11.53 -6.35 -9.79
N THR A 483 -11.54 -6.71 -11.08
CA THR A 483 -11.30 -8.08 -11.54
C THR A 483 -9.89 -8.56 -11.19
N ALA A 484 -8.88 -7.71 -11.33
CA ALA A 484 -7.51 -8.03 -10.96
C ALA A 484 -7.37 -8.30 -9.45
N VAL A 485 -7.99 -7.46 -8.59
CA VAL A 485 -8.07 -7.73 -7.15
C VAL A 485 -8.72 -9.09 -6.90
N ALA A 486 -9.85 -9.39 -7.52
CA ALA A 486 -10.54 -10.68 -7.33
C ALA A 486 -9.70 -11.89 -7.76
N LYS A 487 -9.00 -11.82 -8.90
CA LYS A 487 -8.09 -12.87 -9.38
C LYS A 487 -6.92 -13.07 -8.42
N LEU A 488 -6.28 -11.97 -8.01
CA LEU A 488 -5.18 -12.00 -7.06
C LEU A 488 -5.58 -12.60 -5.72
N THR A 489 -6.70 -12.16 -5.15
CA THR A 489 -7.18 -12.70 -3.87
C THR A 489 -7.63 -14.15 -4.00
N ALA A 490 -8.21 -14.56 -5.14
CA ALA A 490 -8.63 -15.95 -5.33
C ALA A 490 -7.43 -16.91 -5.27
N TRP A 491 -6.34 -16.54 -5.96
CA TRP A 491 -5.10 -17.31 -5.95
C TRP A 491 -4.38 -17.22 -4.60
N LYS A 492 -4.03 -16.00 -4.16
CA LYS A 492 -3.14 -15.80 -3.01
C LYS A 492 -3.75 -16.25 -1.69
N LEU A 493 -5.05 -16.03 -1.46
CA LEU A 493 -5.74 -16.59 -0.28
C LEU A 493 -5.93 -18.10 -0.40
N GLY A 494 -6.08 -18.61 -1.63
CA GLY A 494 -6.20 -20.04 -1.92
C GLY A 494 -4.94 -20.83 -1.55
N LEU A 495 -3.75 -20.25 -1.74
CA LEU A 495 -2.48 -20.81 -1.26
C LEU A 495 -2.48 -21.12 0.26
N PHE A 496 -3.31 -20.41 1.03
CA PHE A 496 -3.42 -20.57 2.49
C PHE A 496 -4.79 -21.11 2.94
N GLY A 497 -5.64 -21.53 2.01
CA GLY A 497 -6.97 -22.10 2.27
C GLY A 497 -8.03 -21.12 2.78
N ALA A 498 -7.81 -19.80 2.67
CA ALA A 498 -8.76 -18.81 3.15
C ALA A 498 -9.90 -18.58 2.15
N ASN A 499 -11.15 -18.62 2.65
CA ASN A 499 -12.36 -18.37 1.86
C ASN A 499 -12.60 -16.86 1.69
N PRO A 500 -12.60 -16.30 0.46
CA PRO A 500 -12.78 -14.87 0.20
C PRO A 500 -14.10 -14.27 0.72
N ARG A 501 -15.18 -15.07 0.79
CA ARG A 501 -16.48 -14.63 1.33
C ARG A 501 -16.56 -14.72 2.85
N GLY A 502 -15.59 -15.38 3.48
CA GLY A 502 -15.59 -15.67 4.90
C GLY A 502 -15.23 -14.46 5.77
N LYS A 503 -15.30 -14.71 7.07
CA LYS A 503 -14.73 -13.86 8.10
C LYS A 503 -13.52 -14.54 8.72
N THR A 504 -12.61 -13.76 9.29
CA THR A 504 -11.46 -14.27 10.03
C THR A 504 -11.19 -13.40 11.25
N TYR A 505 -10.34 -13.87 12.15
CA TYR A 505 -9.86 -13.11 13.29
C TYR A 505 -8.38 -12.76 13.10
N LEU A 506 -8.06 -11.49 13.28
CA LEU A 506 -6.69 -10.99 13.38
C LEU A 506 -6.49 -10.32 14.74
N LYS A 507 -5.31 -10.50 15.31
CA LYS A 507 -4.90 -9.83 16.54
C LYS A 507 -4.25 -8.49 16.19
N SER A 508 -4.82 -7.40 16.67
CA SER A 508 -4.29 -6.05 16.45
C SER A 508 -2.93 -5.90 17.13
N GLY A 509 -1.95 -5.35 16.41
CA GLY A 509 -0.68 -4.84 16.93
C GLY A 509 -0.81 -3.46 17.58
N GLY A 510 -2.00 -2.86 17.57
CA GLY A 510 -2.27 -1.50 18.02
C GLY A 510 -2.45 -0.55 16.83
N GLY A 511 -3.29 0.47 17.03
CA GLY A 511 -3.64 1.49 16.04
C GLY A 511 -4.73 2.40 16.61
N ASN A 512 -5.19 3.38 15.82
CA ASN A 512 -6.18 4.35 16.29
C ASN A 512 -7.62 3.80 16.36
N LEU A 513 -7.92 2.69 15.68
CA LEU A 513 -9.23 2.05 15.69
C LEU A 513 -9.33 0.89 16.68
N TYR A 514 -8.25 0.11 16.84
CA TYR A 514 -8.22 -1.07 17.70
C TYR A 514 -6.96 -1.11 18.58
N PRO A 515 -7.10 -1.24 19.91
CA PRO A 515 -5.97 -1.34 20.80
C PRO A 515 -5.17 -2.63 20.57
N LYS A 516 -3.88 -2.59 20.92
CA LYS A 516 -2.98 -3.73 20.83
C LYS A 516 -3.53 -4.92 21.60
N GLY A 517 -3.41 -6.11 21.01
CA GLY A 517 -3.87 -7.37 21.57
C GLY A 517 -5.34 -7.70 21.31
N LYS A 518 -6.15 -6.76 20.80
CA LYS A 518 -7.56 -7.02 20.47
C LYS A 518 -7.67 -8.00 19.32
N ASN A 519 -8.42 -9.09 19.50
CA ASN A 519 -8.84 -9.97 18.40
C ASN A 519 -10.04 -9.32 17.68
N VAL A 520 -9.87 -8.97 16.42
CA VAL A 520 -10.87 -8.28 15.59
C VAL A 520 -11.40 -9.23 14.53
N ARG A 521 -12.72 -9.32 14.43
CA ARG A 521 -13.43 -10.11 13.41
C ARG A 521 -13.56 -9.29 12.14
N LEU A 522 -12.84 -9.69 11.08
CA LEU A 522 -12.78 -8.97 9.81
C LEU A 522 -13.32 -9.82 8.67
N ASN A 523 -13.63 -9.20 7.54
CA ASN A 523 -13.79 -9.95 6.31
C ASN A 523 -12.43 -10.49 5.85
N VAL A 524 -12.41 -11.65 5.21
CA VAL A 524 -11.17 -12.17 4.61
C VAL A 524 -10.65 -11.22 3.52
N ILE A 525 -11.53 -10.54 2.78
CA ILE A 525 -11.16 -9.37 1.99
C ILE A 525 -11.80 -8.14 2.63
N SER A 526 -10.96 -7.29 3.18
CA SER A 526 -11.33 -6.09 3.92
C SER A 526 -10.74 -4.84 3.27
N GLY A 527 -11.33 -3.68 3.50
CA GLY A 527 -10.73 -2.39 3.13
C GLY A 527 -9.80 -1.91 4.24
N HIS A 528 -8.87 -1.00 3.93
CA HIS A 528 -7.99 -0.44 4.96
C HIS A 528 -8.76 0.11 6.16
N ARG A 529 -9.83 0.88 5.89
CA ARG A 529 -10.75 1.43 6.90
C ARG A 529 -11.39 0.42 7.85
N ASP A 530 -11.37 -0.87 7.52
CA ASP A 530 -11.90 -1.91 8.42
C ASP A 530 -10.91 -2.23 9.56
N GLY A 531 -9.63 -1.91 9.39
CA GLY A 531 -8.55 -2.19 10.36
C GLY A 531 -7.96 -0.93 11.02
N TYR A 532 -8.16 0.24 10.40
CA TYR A 532 -7.61 1.52 10.87
C TYR A 532 -8.61 2.64 10.58
N ALA A 533 -8.64 3.73 11.34
CA ALA A 533 -9.50 4.86 11.04
C ALA A 533 -8.84 5.72 9.93
N THR A 534 -9.28 5.50 8.69
CA THR A 534 -8.74 6.10 7.46
C THR A 534 -9.83 6.16 6.38
N GLU A 535 -9.71 7.07 5.42
CA GLU A 535 -10.57 7.07 4.23
C GLU A 535 -10.20 5.96 3.23
N CYS A 536 -9.00 5.41 3.30
CA CYS A 536 -8.52 4.35 2.42
C CYS A 536 -9.45 3.10 2.50
N PRO A 537 -9.83 2.44 1.38
CA PRO A 537 -9.39 2.61 -0.01
C PRO A 537 -10.19 3.65 -0.82
N GLY A 538 -10.88 4.57 -0.17
CA GLY A 538 -11.83 5.48 -0.78
C GLY A 538 -13.22 4.84 -0.96
N ALA A 539 -14.27 5.66 -0.86
CA ALA A 539 -15.64 5.16 -0.77
C ALA A 539 -16.08 4.35 -1.99
N LYS A 540 -15.69 4.74 -3.21
CA LYS A 540 -16.09 4.02 -4.43
C LYS A 540 -15.41 2.66 -4.60
N LEU A 541 -14.14 2.54 -4.20
CA LEU A 541 -13.45 1.25 -4.23
C LEU A 541 -13.90 0.34 -3.09
N TYR A 542 -14.10 0.91 -1.88
CA TYR A 542 -14.65 0.16 -0.75
C TYR A 542 -16.02 -0.47 -1.07
N ALA A 543 -16.90 0.27 -1.75
CA ALA A 543 -18.20 -0.24 -2.20
C ALA A 543 -18.10 -1.45 -3.14
N LYS A 544 -16.95 -1.70 -3.78
CA LYS A 544 -16.73 -2.86 -4.68
C LYS A 544 -16.18 -4.10 -3.99
N LEU A 545 -15.83 -4.04 -2.70
CA LEU A 545 -15.26 -5.19 -1.99
C LEU A 545 -16.24 -6.36 -1.88
N GLY A 546 -17.56 -6.11 -1.82
CA GLY A 546 -18.56 -7.17 -1.90
C GLY A 546 -18.47 -7.98 -3.20
N SER A 547 -18.41 -7.29 -4.35
CA SER A 547 -18.25 -7.92 -5.66
C SER A 547 -16.91 -8.65 -5.81
N ALA A 548 -15.83 -8.08 -5.26
CA ALA A 548 -14.52 -8.72 -5.24
C ALA A 548 -14.54 -10.04 -4.44
N ARG A 549 -15.18 -10.06 -3.26
CA ARG A 549 -15.37 -11.28 -2.45
C ARG A 549 -16.12 -12.37 -3.21
N THR A 550 -17.25 -12.04 -3.82
CA THR A 550 -18.04 -13.01 -4.58
C THR A 550 -17.26 -13.55 -5.78
N SER A 551 -16.65 -12.68 -6.58
CA SER A 551 -15.89 -13.08 -7.77
C SER A 551 -14.66 -13.92 -7.40
N SER A 552 -13.98 -13.54 -6.32
CA SER A 552 -12.80 -14.25 -5.82
C SER A 552 -13.15 -15.66 -5.32
N ALA A 553 -14.25 -15.82 -4.59
CA ALA A 553 -14.73 -17.13 -4.15
C ALA A 553 -15.15 -18.02 -5.34
N HIS A 554 -15.87 -17.45 -6.32
CA HIS A 554 -16.22 -18.18 -7.54
C HIS A 554 -14.96 -18.66 -8.29
N LEU A 555 -13.93 -17.82 -8.38
CA LEU A 555 -12.64 -18.19 -8.96
C LEU A 555 -11.91 -19.27 -8.15
N GLN A 556 -12.12 -19.39 -6.83
CA GLN A 556 -11.66 -20.55 -6.04
C GLN A 556 -12.53 -21.81 -6.20
N GLY A 557 -13.66 -21.73 -6.90
CA GLY A 557 -14.61 -22.84 -7.02
C GLY A 557 -15.52 -23.00 -5.80
N ARG A 558 -15.86 -21.88 -5.13
CA ARG A 558 -16.76 -21.82 -3.98
C ARG A 558 -18.07 -21.09 -4.28
#